data_AF-A0A6I9VTI2-F1
#
_entry.id   AF-A0A6I9VTI2-F1
#
_cell.length_a   1.000
_cell.length_b   1.000
_cell.length_c   1.000
_cell.angle_alpha   90.00
_cell.angle_beta   90.00
_cell.angle_gamma   90.00
#
_symmetry.space_group_name_H-M   'P 1'
#
loop_
_entity.id
_entity.type
_entity.pdbx_description
1 polymer ?
#
loop_
_entity_poly.entity_id
_entity_poly.type
_entity_poly.pdbx_seq_one_letter_code
_entity_poly.pdbx_strand_id
1 'polypeptide(L)'
;MEKIPITPQILRTAVRELQKHQLFVTSKNLRDYICRHYPVETDFKILEQELQEKLKYAVCVKLLTKHGDDQYCIPTLREEANAVKTAISAFWEIYKNVI
;
A
#
# COMPACT_ATOMS: atom_id res chain seq x y z
N MET A 1 14.84 -22.75 2.70
CA MET A 1 14.77 -21.38 3.23
C MET A 1 13.41 -21.22 3.89
N GLU A 2 13.39 -20.63 5.08
CA GLU A 2 12.14 -20.34 5.79
C GLU A 2 11.37 -19.26 5.03
N LYS A 3 10.08 -19.50 4.78
CA LYS A 3 9.23 -18.55 4.06
C LYS A 3 8.77 -17.46 5.01
N ILE A 4 8.85 -16.21 4.58
CA ILE A 4 8.38 -15.06 5.36
C ILE A 4 7.05 -14.53 4.81
N PRO A 5 6.13 -14.06 5.68
CA PRO A 5 4.93 -13.38 5.22
C PRO A 5 5.27 -12.02 4.60
N ILE A 6 4.36 -11.51 3.76
CA ILE A 6 4.47 -10.16 3.19
C ILE A 6 4.34 -9.12 4.31
N THR A 7 5.44 -8.41 4.57
CA THR A 7 5.49 -7.37 5.60
C THR A 7 5.17 -5.98 5.01
N PRO A 8 4.77 -5.01 5.85
CA PRO A 8 4.60 -3.61 5.43
C PRO A 8 5.87 -3.03 4.77
N GLN A 9 7.05 -3.39 5.27
CA GLN A 9 8.34 -2.96 4.73
C GLN A 9 8.56 -3.52 3.32
N ILE A 10 8.22 -4.79 3.09
CA ILE A 10 8.30 -5.42 1.76
C ILE A 10 7.39 -4.67 0.78
N LEU A 11 6.13 -4.41 1.16
CA LEU A 11 5.18 -3.69 0.30
C LEU A 11 5.66 -2.27 -0.03
N ARG A 12 6.05 -1.48 0.97
CA ARG A 12 6.50 -0.10 0.75
C ARG A 12 7.76 -0.06 -0.11
N THR A 13 8.68 -1.01 0.09
CA THR A 13 9.91 -1.11 -0.71
C THR A 13 9.59 -1.53 -2.14
N ALA A 14 8.77 -2.56 -2.34
CA ALA A 14 8.40 -3.04 -3.67
C ALA A 14 7.69 -1.96 -4.50
N VAL A 15 6.70 -1.26 -3.91
CA VAL A 15 6.03 -0.15 -4.59
C VAL A 15 7.01 0.95 -4.95
N ARG A 16 7.89 1.37 -4.01
CA ARG A 16 8.88 2.42 -4.25
C ARG A 16 9.84 2.08 -5.39
N GLU A 17 10.34 0.85 -5.43
CA GLU A 17 11.28 0.39 -6.47
C GLU A 17 10.60 0.31 -7.85
N LEU A 18 9.38 -0.23 -7.90
CA LEU A 18 8.60 -0.30 -9.13
C LEU A 18 8.19 1.11 -9.63
N GLN A 19 7.93 2.04 -8.72
CA GLN A 19 7.55 3.41 -9.07
C GLN A 19 8.65 4.25 -9.72
N LYS A 20 9.92 3.81 -9.65
CA LYS A 20 11.00 4.45 -10.42
C LYS A 20 10.77 4.39 -11.92
N HIS A 21 9.96 3.45 -12.39
CA HIS A 21 9.72 3.20 -13.82
C HIS A 21 8.24 3.34 -14.23
N GLN A 22 7.32 3.43 -13.26
CA GLN A 22 5.88 3.45 -13.50
C GLN A 22 5.19 4.39 -12.51
N LEU A 23 4.25 5.21 -12.94
CA LEU A 23 3.55 6.13 -12.03
C LEU A 23 2.75 5.37 -10.97
N PHE A 24 2.07 4.30 -11.38
CA PHE A 24 1.31 3.42 -10.51
C PHE A 24 1.72 1.96 -10.73
N VAL A 25 1.59 1.17 -9.67
CA VAL A 25 2.00 -0.23 -9.63
C VAL A 25 0.79 -1.12 -9.44
N THR A 26 0.68 -2.21 -10.21
CA THR A 26 -0.42 -3.18 -10.09
C THR A 26 -0.10 -4.27 -9.07
N SER A 27 -1.13 -4.97 -8.57
CA SER A 27 -0.92 -6.12 -7.68
C SER A 27 -0.12 -7.23 -8.36
N LYS A 28 -0.32 -7.43 -9.67
CA LYS A 28 0.48 -8.33 -10.49
C LYS A 28 1.97 -7.98 -10.46
N ASN A 29 2.31 -6.72 -10.71
CA ASN A 29 3.71 -6.26 -10.72
C ASN A 29 4.35 -6.41 -9.33
N LEU A 30 3.58 -6.15 -8.27
CA LEU A 30 4.04 -6.34 -6.89
C LEU A 30 4.31 -7.81 -6.58
N ARG A 31 3.39 -8.71 -6.91
CA ARG A 31 3.60 -10.15 -6.71
C ARG A 31 4.85 -10.64 -7.43
N ASP A 32 4.99 -10.29 -8.70
CA ASP A 32 6.11 -10.74 -9.53
C ASP A 32 7.45 -10.18 -9.00
N TYR A 33 7.47 -8.94 -8.50
CA TYR A 33 8.63 -8.35 -7.84
C TYR A 33 8.95 -9.05 -6.52
N ILE A 34 7.95 -9.27 -5.66
CA ILE A 34 8.13 -9.84 -4.33
C ILE A 34 8.66 -11.28 -4.43
N CYS A 35 8.08 -12.12 -5.31
CA CYS A 35 8.57 -13.47 -5.57
C CYS A 35 10.03 -13.54 -5.99
N ARG A 36 10.52 -12.53 -6.74
CA ARG A 36 11.89 -12.51 -7.26
C ARG A 36 12.93 -12.07 -6.23
N HIS A 37 12.52 -11.28 -5.24
CA HIS A 37 13.46 -10.59 -4.33
C HIS A 37 13.36 -11.02 -2.88
N TYR A 38 12.29 -11.73 -2.48
CA TYR A 38 12.07 -12.14 -1.10
C TYR A 38 11.72 -13.63 -1.02
N PRO A 39 12.12 -14.31 0.06
CA PRO A 39 11.77 -15.72 0.29
C PRO A 39 10.33 -15.83 0.82
N VAL A 40 9.35 -15.42 0.02
CA VAL A 40 7.92 -15.52 0.36
C VAL A 40 7.32 -16.85 -0.12
N GLU A 41 6.02 -17.05 0.14
CA GLU A 41 5.26 -18.14 -0.47
C GLU A 41 5.34 -18.09 -2.00
N THR A 42 5.53 -19.25 -2.63
CA THR A 42 5.67 -19.41 -4.08
C THR A 42 4.42 -20.02 -4.70
N ASP A 43 3.55 -20.66 -3.91
CA ASP A 43 2.23 -21.04 -4.37
C ASP A 43 1.46 -19.78 -4.77
N PHE A 44 1.09 -19.74 -6.05
CA PHE A 44 0.49 -18.58 -6.67
C PHE A 44 -0.81 -18.15 -5.98
N LYS A 45 -1.68 -19.10 -5.62
CA LYS A 45 -3.00 -18.80 -5.06
C LYS A 45 -2.87 -18.27 -3.63
N ILE A 46 -2.00 -18.90 -2.84
CA ILE A 46 -1.77 -18.50 -1.45
C ILE A 46 -1.14 -17.10 -1.42
N LEU A 47 -0.11 -16.86 -2.24
CA LEU A 47 0.56 -15.57 -2.30
C LEU A 47 -0.37 -14.46 -2.81
N GLU A 48 -1.19 -14.74 -3.83
CA GLU A 48 -2.13 -13.75 -4.36
C GLU A 48 -3.17 -13.36 -3.30
N GLN A 49 -3.70 -14.34 -2.56
CA GLN A 49 -4.63 -14.08 -1.47
C GLN A 49 -3.99 -13.26 -0.35
N GLU A 50 -2.78 -13.63 0.10
CA GLU A 50 -2.03 -12.88 1.10
C GLU A 50 -1.78 -11.45 0.61
N LEU A 51 -1.28 -11.28 -0.62
CA LEU A 51 -0.97 -9.96 -1.17
C LEU A 51 -2.20 -9.07 -1.22
N GLN A 52 -3.35 -9.57 -1.68
CA GLN A 52 -4.59 -8.80 -1.73
C GLN A 52 -5.06 -8.37 -0.34
N GLU A 53 -4.93 -9.24 0.66
CA GLU A 53 -5.25 -8.91 2.05
C GLU A 53 -4.29 -7.82 2.58
N LYS A 54 -2.97 -7.99 2.41
CA LYS A 54 -1.99 -7.02 2.89
C LYS A 54 -2.10 -5.67 2.18
N LEU A 55 -2.46 -5.65 0.89
CA LEU A 55 -2.71 -4.42 0.15
C LEU A 55 -3.92 -3.66 0.70
N LYS A 56 -5.02 -4.36 1.03
CA LYS A 56 -6.17 -3.73 1.69
C LYS A 56 -5.77 -3.07 3.01
N TYR A 57 -4.98 -3.76 3.83
CA TYR A 57 -4.49 -3.18 5.08
C TYR A 57 -3.56 -2.00 4.86
N ALA A 58 -2.61 -2.11 3.92
CA ALA A 58 -1.68 -1.04 3.58
C ALA A 58 -2.41 0.23 3.12
N VAL A 59 -3.48 0.10 2.36
CA VAL A 59 -4.31 1.24 1.95
C VAL A 59 -5.11 1.79 3.13
N CYS A 60 -5.71 0.92 3.95
CA CYS A 60 -6.48 1.32 5.12
C CYS A 60 -5.66 2.17 6.11
N VAL A 61 -4.42 1.76 6.37
CA VAL A 61 -3.49 2.48 7.27
C VAL A 61 -2.71 3.58 6.56
N LYS A 62 -3.06 3.92 5.31
CA LYS A 62 -2.41 4.96 4.50
C LYS A 62 -0.90 4.75 4.31
N LEU A 63 -0.44 3.50 4.37
CA LEU A 63 0.92 3.11 3.99
C LEU A 63 1.13 3.25 2.48
N LEU A 64 0.08 2.94 1.72
CA LEU A 64 -0.02 3.05 0.27
C LEU A 64 -1.29 3.83 -0.10
N THR A 65 -1.25 4.55 -1.22
CA THR A 65 -2.45 5.13 -1.83
C THR A 65 -2.93 4.21 -2.95
N LYS A 66 -4.25 4.00 -3.05
CA LYS A 66 -4.88 3.25 -4.13
C LYS A 66 -5.56 4.21 -5.11
N HIS A 67 -5.26 4.07 -6.39
CA HIS A 67 -5.96 4.75 -7.49
C HIS A 67 -6.71 3.70 -8.33
N GLY A 68 -8.00 3.94 -8.59
CA GLY A 68 -8.84 2.97 -9.31
C GLY A 68 -8.87 1.58 -8.66
N ASP A 69 -8.99 0.55 -9.47
CA ASP A 69 -9.28 -0.81 -8.98
C ASP A 69 -8.04 -1.63 -8.58
N ASP A 70 -6.90 -1.45 -9.26
CA ASP A 70 -5.67 -2.23 -9.02
C ASP A 70 -4.40 -1.39 -9.27
N GLN A 71 -4.39 -0.13 -8.83
CA GLN A 71 -3.21 0.72 -8.96
C GLN A 71 -2.81 1.27 -7.59
N TYR A 72 -1.53 1.11 -7.25
CA TYR A 72 -0.96 1.47 -5.95
C TYR A 72 0.26 2.36 -6.11
N CYS A 73 0.44 3.29 -5.18
CA CYS A 73 1.59 4.18 -5.13
C CYS A 73 2.00 4.51 -3.69
N ILE A 74 3.22 5.00 -3.52
CA ILE A 74 3.63 5.67 -2.29
C ILE A 74 2.81 6.97 -2.17
N PRO A 75 2.17 7.22 -1.01
CA PRO A 75 1.43 8.46 -0.81
C PRO A 75 2.33 9.69 -0.94
N THR A 76 1.77 10.78 -1.43
CA THR A 76 2.48 12.07 -1.47
C THR A 76 2.67 12.64 -0.05
N LEU A 77 3.63 13.54 0.14
CA LEU A 77 3.83 14.23 1.43
C LEU A 77 2.54 14.89 1.96
N ARG A 78 1.69 15.39 1.05
CA ARG A 78 0.39 15.98 1.39
C ARG A 78 -0.58 14.92 1.91
N GLU A 79 -0.64 13.75 1.28
CA GLU A 79 -1.47 12.63 1.72
C GLU A 79 -0.99 12.05 3.04
N GLU A 80 0.33 11.95 3.24
CA GLU A 80 0.94 11.54 4.52
C GLU A 80 0.61 12.54 5.64
N ALA A 81 0.70 13.86 5.37
CA ALA A 81 0.32 14.88 6.35
C ALA A 81 -1.18 14.84 6.71
N ASN A 82 -2.04 14.53 5.73
CA ASN A 82 -3.48 14.30 5.93
C ASN A 82 -3.80 12.91 6.48
N ALA A 83 -2.81 12.02 6.62
CA ALA A 83 -3.00 10.70 7.20
C ALA A 83 -3.29 10.79 8.69
N VAL A 84 -2.64 11.73 9.36
CA VAL A 84 -2.80 12.03 10.77
C VAL A 84 -4.01 12.95 10.94
N LYS A 85 -5.08 12.46 11.57
CA LYS A 85 -6.14 13.34 12.07
C LYS A 85 -5.56 14.23 13.16
N THR A 86 -5.17 15.44 12.79
CA THR A 86 -4.77 16.49 13.73
C THR A 86 -6.01 17.12 14.35
N ALA A 87 -5.86 17.73 15.53
CA ALA A 87 -6.92 18.54 16.15
C ALA A 87 -7.51 19.58 15.18
N ILE A 88 -6.69 20.10 14.26
CA ILE A 88 -7.10 21.04 13.21
C ILE A 88 -8.00 20.35 12.17
N SER A 89 -7.65 19.15 11.69
CA SER A 89 -8.52 18.40 10.75
C SER A 89 -9.86 18.02 11.38
N ALA A 90 -9.87 17.62 12.66
CA ALA A 90 -11.08 17.31 13.41
C ALA A 90 -11.96 18.56 13.61
N PHE A 91 -11.34 19.71 13.91
CA PHE A 91 -12.05 20.99 14.01
C PHE A 91 -12.77 21.36 12.71
N TRP A 92 -12.11 21.25 11.55
CA TRP A 92 -12.72 21.59 10.26
C TRP A 92 -13.82 20.62 9.83
N GLU A 93 -13.74 19.34 10.17
CA GLU A 93 -14.84 18.39 9.95
C GLU A 93 -16.10 18.79 10.74
N ILE A 94 -15.94 19.20 12.00
CA ILE A 94 -17.06 19.68 12.81
C ILE A 94 -17.61 21.00 12.26
N TYR A 95 -16.74 21.96 11.95
CA TYR A 95 -17.13 23.28 11.44
C TYR A 95 -17.92 23.20 10.13
N LYS A 96 -17.53 22.31 9.21
CA LYS A 96 -18.23 22.14 7.92
C LYS A 96 -19.62 21.51 8.04
N ASN A 97 -19.90 20.77 9.12
CA ASN A 97 -21.18 20.10 9.35
C ASN A 97 -22.20 20.98 10.11
N VAL A 98 -21.92 22.28 10.29
CA VAL A 98 -22.78 23.25 11.02
C VAL A 98 -23.65 24.09 10.05
N ILE A 99 -23.70 23.76 8.75
CA ILE A 99 -24.56 24.42 7.76
C ILE A 99 -25.67 23.47 7.31
#